data_AF-A0A967HMK2-F1
#
_entry.id   AF-A0A967HMK2-F1
#
_cell.length_a   1.000
_cell.length_b   1.000
_cell.length_c   1.000
_cell.angle_alpha   90.00
_cell.angle_beta   90.00
_cell.angle_gamma   90.00
#
_symmetry.space_group_name_H-M   'P 1'
#
loop_
_entity.id
_entity.type
_entity.pdbx_description
1 polymer ?
#
loop_
_entity_poly.entity_id
_entity_poly.type
_entity_poly.pdbx_seq_one_letter_code
_entity_poly.pdbx_strand_id
1 'polypeptide(L)' 'MTGDVGTYLASFGKAVGAGLTVVGAGIGIGWIGSRMTESMARQPEIAANIQTGAIILAALIEGVAL' A
#
# COMPACT_ATOMS: atom_id res chain seq x y z
N MET A 1 -28.83 12.49 18.42
CA MET A 1 -28.14 11.28 17.90
C MET A 1 -29.11 10.47 17.02
N THR A 2 -29.59 11.03 15.91
CA THR A 2 -30.48 10.33 14.99
C THR A 2 -29.80 10.22 13.64
N GLY A 3 -28.92 9.23 13.49
CA GLY A 3 -28.54 8.75 12.17
C GLY A 3 -29.69 7.90 11.63
N ASP A 4 -30.07 8.10 10.37
CA ASP A 4 -30.93 7.13 9.70
C ASP A 4 -30.11 5.86 9.37
N VAL A 5 -30.81 4.77 9.07
CA VAL A 5 -30.17 3.48 8.70
C VAL A 5 -29.20 3.66 7.52
N GLY A 6 -29.51 4.58 6.59
CA GLY A 6 -28.65 4.91 5.46
C GLY A 6 -27.28 5.44 5.89
N THR A 7 -27.25 6.34 6.87
CA THR A 7 -26.02 6.93 7.40
C THR A 7 -25.13 5.90 8.09
N TYR A 8 -25.73 4.95 8.82
CA TYR A 8 -24.99 3.86 9.47
C TYR A 8 -24.39 2.89 8.45
N LEU A 9 -25.16 2.49 7.43
CA LEU A 9 -24.66 1.62 6.35
C LEU A 9 -23.55 2.29 5.54
N ALA A 10 -23.70 3.58 5.22
CA ALA A 10 -22.66 4.34 4.52
C ALA A 10 -21.36 4.44 5.33
N SER A 11 -21.47 4.64 6.65
CA SER A 11 -20.30 4.70 7.55
C SER A 11 -19.59 3.36 7.65
N PHE A 12 -20.36 2.26 7.74
CA PHE A 12 -19.81 0.91 7.73
C PHE A 12 -19.09 0.58 6.42
N GLY A 13 -19.71 0.88 5.26
CA GLY A 13 -19.10 0.67 3.96
C GLY A 13 -17.78 1.43 3.78
N LYS A 14 -17.70 2.68 4.25
CA LYS A 14 -16.46 3.47 4.27
C LYS A 14 -15.38 2.82 5.12
N ALA A 15 -15.72 2.38 6.33
CA ALA A 15 -14.75 1.75 7.23
C ALA A 15 -14.19 0.45 6.65
N VAL A 16 -15.05 -0.40 6.08
CA VAL A 16 -14.62 -1.65 5.43
C VAL A 16 -13.77 -1.36 4.20
N GLY A 17 -14.20 -0.44 3.33
CA GLY A 17 -13.46 -0.06 2.13
C GLY A 17 -12.07 0.48 2.47
N ALA A 18 -11.98 1.42 3.41
CA ALA A 18 -10.71 1.97 3.87
C ALA A 18 -9.79 0.89 4.47
N GLY A 19 -10.34 -0.01 5.30
CA GLY A 19 -9.57 -1.10 5.88
C GLY A 19 -8.98 -2.05 4.83
N LEU A 20 -9.78 -2.44 3.83
CA LEU A 20 -9.33 -3.32 2.75
C LEU A 20 -8.24 -2.65 1.88
N THR A 21 -8.41 -1.36 1.57
CA THR A 21 -7.40 -0.60 0.82
C THR A 21 -6.05 -0.56 1.55
N VAL A 22 -6.06 -0.28 2.87
CA VAL A 22 -4.83 -0.24 3.67
C VAL A 22 -4.15 -1.62 3.75
N VAL A 23 -4.93 -2.71 3.89
CA VAL A 23 -4.38 -4.08 3.90
C VAL A 23 -3.74 -4.41 2.56
N GLY A 24 -4.41 -4.10 1.45
CA GLY A 24 -3.87 -4.31 0.10
C GLY A 24 -2.57 -3.53 -0.13
N ALA A 25 -2.54 -2.25 0.27
CA ALA A 25 -1.36 -1.41 0.17
C ALA A 25 -0.18 -1.96 0.99
N GLY A 26 -0.43 -2.34 2.25
CA GLY A 26 0.59 -2.89 3.13
C GLY A 26 1.21 -4.19 2.60
N ILE A 27 0.40 -5.08 2.05
CA ILE A 27 0.89 -6.33 1.42
C ILE A 27 1.75 -6.02 0.19
N GLY A 28 1.26 -5.15 -0.70
CA GLY A 28 1.96 -4.80 -1.93
C GLY A 28 3.32 -4.12 -1.67
N ILE A 29 3.35 -3.13 -0.78
CA ILE A 29 4.58 -2.41 -0.39
C ILE A 29 5.56 -3.38 0.31
N GLY A 30 5.07 -4.24 1.22
CA GLY A 30 5.89 -5.24 1.90
C GLY A 30 6.55 -6.22 0.94
N TRP A 31 5.83 -6.65 -0.10
CA TRP A 31 6.40 -7.47 -1.18
C TRP A 31 7.47 -6.72 -1.97
N ILE A 32 7.24 -5.47 -2.37
CA ILE A 32 8.25 -4.66 -3.05
C ILE A 32 9.51 -4.55 -2.18
N GLY A 33 9.36 -4.20 -0.89
CA GLY A 33 10.49 -4.01 0.03
C GLY A 33 11.32 -5.29 0.25
N SER A 34 10.66 -6.44 0.40
CA SER A 34 11.38 -7.73 0.55
C SER A 34 12.18 -8.09 -0.70
N ARG A 35 11.60 -7.95 -1.89
CA ARG A 35 12.27 -8.23 -3.17
C ARG A 35 13.38 -7.23 -3.48
N MET A 36 13.17 -5.96 -3.15
CA MET A 36 14.18 -4.91 -3.23
C MET A 36 15.41 -5.29 -2.40
N THR A 37 15.20 -5.66 -1.13
CA THR A 37 16.29 -6.04 -0.21
C THR A 37 17.06 -7.27 -0.71
N GLU A 38 16.35 -8.32 -1.15
CA GLU A 38 16.97 -9.52 -1.74
C GLU A 38 17.81 -9.17 -2.99
N SER A 39 17.28 -8.31 -3.86
CA SER A 39 17.94 -7.92 -5.10
C SER A 39 19.18 -7.04 -4.86
N MET A 40 19.08 -6.08 -3.93
CA MET A 40 20.22 -5.24 -3.52
C MET A 40 21.34 -6.06 -2.89
N ALA A 41 21.01 -7.09 -2.10
CA ALA A 41 22.00 -7.99 -1.51
C ALA A 41 22.74 -8.82 -2.58
N ARG A 42 22.07 -9.16 -3.69
CA ARG A 42 22.65 -9.93 -4.80
C ARG A 42 23.46 -9.06 -5.77
N GLN A 43 23.05 -7.81 -5.97
CA GLN A 43 23.65 -6.88 -6.92
C GLN A 43 23.88 -5.52 -6.25
N PRO A 44 24.85 -5.41 -5.34
CA PRO A 44 25.11 -4.18 -4.60
C PRO A 44 25.49 -3.00 -5.51
N GLU A 45 26.11 -3.26 -6.67
CA GLU A 45 26.53 -2.26 -7.65
C GLU A 45 25.38 -1.44 -8.26
N ILE A 46 24.16 -2.00 -8.30
CA ILE A 46 22.96 -1.31 -8.81
C ILE A 46 21.91 -1.05 -7.73
N ALA A 47 22.30 -1.12 -6.46
CA ALA A 47 21.38 -1.02 -5.33
C ALA A 47 20.55 0.28 -5.34
N ALA A 48 21.16 1.41 -5.72
CA ALA A 48 20.46 2.70 -5.82
C ALA A 48 19.37 2.71 -6.91
N ASN A 49 19.61 2.04 -8.04
CA ASN A 49 18.62 1.92 -9.12
C ASN A 49 17.45 1.03 -8.67
N ILE A 50 17.75 -0.09 -8.00
CA ILE A 50 16.74 -0.99 -7.43
C ILE A 50 15.88 -0.24 -6.41
N GLN A 51 16.50 0.50 -5.49
CA GLN A 51 15.78 1.31 -4.50
C GLN A 51 14.89 2.36 -5.16
N THR A 52 15.38 3.08 -6.17
CA THR A 52 14.61 4.09 -6.90
C THR A 52 13.37 3.46 -7.55
N GLY A 53 13.53 2.33 -8.25
CA GLY A 53 12.40 1.61 -8.84
C GLY A 53 11.39 1.13 -7.79
N ALA A 54 11.87 0.61 -6.66
CA ALA A 54 11.02 0.17 -5.56
C ALA A 54 10.21 1.33 -4.95
N ILE A 55 10.81 2.50 -4.76
CA ILE A 55 10.12 3.69 -4.25
C ILE A 55 9.04 4.15 -5.23
N ILE A 56 9.31 4.15 -6.54
CA ILE A 56 8.30 4.51 -7.56
C ILE A 56 7.11 3.54 -7.49
N LEU A 57 7.37 2.23 -7.41
CA LEU A 57 6.32 1.23 -7.29
C LEU A 57 5.52 1.38 -5.98
N ALA A 58 6.19 1.65 -4.86
CA ALA A 58 5.53 1.93 -3.59
C ALA A 58 4.66 3.19 -3.67
N ALA A 59 5.16 4.26 -4.29
CA ALA A 59 4.42 5.51 -4.48
C ALA A 59 3.18 5.33 -5.38
N LEU A 60 3.23 4.45 -6.39
CA LEU A 60 2.06 4.10 -7.20
C LEU A 60 0.98 3.38 -6.37
N ILE A 61 1.38 2.54 -5.41
CA ILE A 61 0.44 1.88 -4.49
C ILE A 61 -0.13 2.90 -3.50
N GLU A 62 0.72 3.74 -2.90
CA GLU A 62 0.29 4.80 -1.99
C GLU A 62 -0.68 5.78 -2.68
N GLY A 63 -0.43 6.14 -3.94
CA GLY A 63 -1.30 7.04 -4.70
C GLY A 63 -2.70 6.48 -5.02
N VAL A 64 -2.90 5.16 -4.94
CA VAL A 64 -4.23 4.53 -5.04
C VAL A 64 -4.88 4.38 -3.66
N ALA A 65 -4.07 4.29 -2.61
CA ALA A 65 -4.51 3.96 -1.25
C ALA A 65 -4.84 5.18 -0.38
N LEU A 66 -4.35 6.37 -0.73
CA LEU A 66 -4.47 7.64 0.00
C LEU A 66 -5.43 8.61 -0.71
#